data_AF-A0A7S2SW85-F1
#
_entry.id   AF-A0A7S2SW85-F1
#
_cell.length_a   1.000
_cell.length_b   1.000
_cell.length_c   1.000
_cell.angle_alpha   90.00
_cell.angle_beta   90.00
_cell.angle_gamma   90.00
#
_symmetry.space_group_name_H-M   'P 1'
#
loop_
_entity.id
_entity.type
_entity.pdbx_description
1 polymer ?
#
loop_
_entity_poly.entity_id
_entity_poly.type
_entity_poly.pdbx_seq_one_letter_code
_entity_poly.pdbx_strand_id
1 'polypeptide(L)'
;QICRHDEAIGMLQKHLSSRRGWSAGWIAKAKVHFDLGQYAQALDCLTDDGTKNLKKGSSRAIMEEARDLRACIGQVRDSGATEHIRGNVQYKAEEFERATKHYLRAVEELPSMEDRSLGEQERERLGALHSNLSACYFKLGHAEVSKSKEMWFLALKHALKCVKLRPGWSKGYTRRDDAIRVLDVSKVDVSAIEESLHKTLR
;
A
#
# COMPACT_ATOMS: atom_id res chain seq x y z
N GLN A 1 -7.94 13.07 13.55
CA GLN A 1 -7.50 13.98 12.46
C GLN A 1 -8.26 13.73 11.16
N ILE A 2 -8.57 12.48 10.78
CA ILE A 2 -9.29 12.10 9.54
C ILE A 2 -10.59 12.89 9.32
N CYS A 3 -11.45 13.04 10.34
CA CYS A 3 -12.72 13.76 10.22
C CYS A 3 -12.58 15.23 9.77
N ARG A 4 -11.47 15.90 10.09
CA ARG A 4 -11.24 17.31 9.69
C ARG A 4 -10.87 17.44 8.22
N HIS A 5 -10.26 16.41 7.63
CA HIS A 5 -9.84 16.43 6.22
C HIS A 5 -11.02 16.16 5.28
N ASP A 6 -11.96 15.29 5.67
CA ASP A 6 -13.18 15.02 4.90
C ASP A 6 -14.11 16.25 4.87
N GLU A 7 -14.28 16.93 6.02
CA GLU A 7 -14.98 18.21 6.10
C GLU A 7 -14.30 19.29 5.23
N ALA A 8 -12.96 19.35 5.26
CA ALA A 8 -12.19 20.29 4.44
C ALA A 8 -12.38 20.03 2.94
N ILE A 9 -12.37 18.77 2.49
CA ILE A 9 -12.64 18.41 1.09
C ILE A 9 -14.06 18.82 0.69
N GLY A 10 -15.06 18.56 1.54
CA GLY A 10 -16.45 18.95 1.29
C GLY A 10 -16.62 20.46 1.13
N MET A 11 -15.99 21.25 2.00
CA MET A 11 -15.98 22.71 1.92
C MET A 11 -15.28 23.21 0.64
N LEU A 12 -14.10 22.67 0.32
CA LEU A 12 -13.35 23.03 -0.88
C LEU A 12 -14.14 22.68 -2.14
N GLN A 13 -14.79 21.52 -2.20
CA GLN A 13 -15.60 21.10 -3.34
C GLN A 13 -16.79 22.04 -3.57
N LYS A 14 -17.47 22.46 -2.50
CA LYS A 14 -18.55 23.46 -2.57
C LYS A 14 -18.03 24.79 -3.13
N HIS A 15 -16.90 25.28 -2.64
CA HIS A 15 -16.31 26.53 -3.14
C HIS A 15 -15.81 26.44 -4.59
N LEU A 16 -15.22 25.31 -4.98
CA LEU A 16 -14.70 25.08 -6.33
C LEU A 16 -15.82 24.92 -7.37
N SER A 17 -17.01 24.43 -6.97
CA SER A 17 -18.19 24.40 -7.84
C SER A 17 -18.66 25.80 -8.26
N SER A 18 -18.54 26.79 -7.37
CA SER A 18 -18.87 28.20 -7.64
C SER A 18 -17.71 28.98 -8.26
N ARG A 19 -16.46 28.61 -7.96
CA ARG A 19 -15.23 29.32 -8.39
C ARG A 19 -14.25 28.36 -9.07
N ARG A 20 -14.60 27.93 -10.28
CA ARG A 20 -13.75 27.00 -11.05
C ARG A 20 -12.35 27.52 -11.39
N GLY A 21 -12.14 28.84 -11.38
CA GLY A 21 -10.84 29.48 -11.64
C GLY A 21 -9.96 29.72 -10.40
N TRP A 22 -10.39 29.30 -9.20
CA TRP A 22 -9.63 29.52 -7.98
C TRP A 22 -8.50 28.49 -7.82
N SER A 23 -7.33 28.84 -8.38
CA SER A 23 -6.13 28.01 -8.42
C SER A 23 -5.64 27.54 -7.05
N ALA A 24 -5.58 28.44 -6.07
CA ALA A 24 -5.16 28.11 -4.71
C ALA A 24 -6.10 27.09 -4.02
N GLY A 25 -7.40 27.13 -4.32
CA GLY A 25 -8.37 26.16 -3.80
C GLY A 25 -8.15 24.74 -4.34
N TRP A 26 -7.82 24.62 -5.63
CA TRP A 26 -7.48 23.33 -6.25
C TRP A 26 -6.17 22.75 -5.68
N ILE A 27 -5.15 23.59 -5.45
CA ILE A 27 -3.89 23.16 -4.82
C ILE A 27 -4.12 22.76 -3.36
N ALA A 28 -4.91 23.51 -2.60
CA ALA A 28 -5.25 23.15 -1.23
C ALA A 28 -5.99 21.80 -1.17
N LYS A 29 -6.92 21.56 -2.09
CA LYS A 29 -7.61 20.27 -2.22
C LYS A 29 -6.63 19.14 -2.56
N ALA A 30 -5.69 19.38 -3.49
CA ALA A 30 -4.65 18.41 -3.83
C ALA A 30 -3.73 18.08 -2.64
N LYS A 31 -3.34 19.07 -1.83
CA LYS A 31 -2.57 18.86 -0.60
C LYS A 31 -3.33 18.04 0.44
N VAL A 32 -4.61 18.32 0.63
CA VAL A 32 -5.43 17.52 1.56
C VAL A 32 -5.58 16.08 1.06
N HIS A 33 -5.76 15.84 -0.24
CA HIS A 33 -5.74 14.50 -0.81
C HIS A 33 -4.35 13.83 -0.69
N PHE A 34 -3.27 14.59 -0.81
CA PHE A 34 -1.92 14.11 -0.57
C PHE A 34 -1.72 13.65 0.88
N ASP A 35 -2.15 14.46 1.86
CA ASP A 35 -2.09 14.12 3.29
C ASP A 35 -2.93 12.88 3.64
N LEU A 36 -4.02 12.65 2.90
CA LEU A 36 -4.86 11.45 3.01
C LEU A 36 -4.32 10.23 2.22
N GLY A 37 -3.20 10.36 1.52
CA GLY A 37 -2.63 9.29 0.68
C GLY A 37 -3.41 8.99 -0.60
N GLN A 38 -4.35 9.87 -0.97
CA GLN A 38 -5.21 9.81 -2.15
C GLN A 38 -4.54 10.47 -3.36
N TYR A 39 -3.35 9.99 -3.73
CA TYR A 39 -2.48 10.59 -4.73
C TYR A 39 -3.09 10.66 -6.14
N ALA A 40 -3.97 9.72 -6.51
CA ALA A 40 -4.67 9.77 -7.80
C ALA A 40 -5.63 10.96 -7.84
N GLN A 41 -6.46 11.11 -6.80
CA GLN A 41 -7.36 12.26 -6.66
C GLN A 41 -6.58 13.58 -6.50
N ALA A 42 -5.42 13.56 -5.85
CA ALA A 42 -4.53 14.72 -5.76
C ALA A 42 -3.99 15.14 -7.13
N LEU A 43 -3.57 14.17 -7.96
CA LEU A 43 -3.15 14.44 -9.35
C LEU A 43 -4.32 14.92 -10.20
N ASP A 44 -5.51 14.34 -10.05
CA ASP A 44 -6.72 14.76 -10.77
C ASP A 44 -7.08 16.21 -10.45
N CYS A 45 -7.00 16.61 -9.17
CA CYS A 45 -7.15 18.02 -8.77
C CYS A 45 -6.10 18.96 -9.41
N LEU A 46 -4.93 18.41 -9.79
CA LEU A 46 -3.85 19.13 -10.46
C LEU A 46 -3.89 18.99 -11.99
N THR A 47 -4.70 18.10 -12.58
CA THR A 47 -4.82 17.85 -14.03
C THR A 47 -6.14 18.34 -14.62
N ASP A 48 -7.21 18.39 -13.82
CA ASP A 48 -8.53 18.85 -14.26
C ASP A 48 -8.47 20.26 -14.88
N ASP A 49 -9.47 20.58 -15.70
CA ASP A 49 -9.67 21.85 -16.41
C ASP A 49 -9.53 23.13 -15.54
N GLY A 50 -9.46 22.99 -14.21
CA GLY A 50 -9.00 24.04 -13.29
C GLY A 50 -7.62 24.61 -13.64
N THR A 51 -6.75 23.84 -14.30
CA THR A 51 -5.40 24.31 -14.72
C THR A 51 -5.35 25.04 -16.06
N LYS A 52 -6.39 24.91 -16.91
CA LYS A 52 -6.56 25.86 -18.03
C LYS A 52 -6.87 27.27 -17.53
N ASN A 53 -7.53 27.38 -16.36
CA ASN A 53 -7.77 28.66 -15.69
C ASN A 53 -6.58 29.15 -14.83
N LEU A 54 -5.67 28.27 -14.41
CA LEU A 54 -4.38 28.66 -13.80
C LEU A 54 -3.54 29.55 -14.73
N LYS A 55 -3.68 29.40 -16.06
CA LYS A 55 -2.95 30.21 -17.05
C LYS A 55 -3.43 31.67 -17.16
N LYS A 56 -4.67 31.99 -16.77
CA LYS A 56 -5.23 33.36 -16.83
C LYS A 56 -5.23 34.00 -15.44
N GLY A 57 -4.08 34.54 -15.04
CA GLY A 57 -3.99 35.46 -13.90
C GLY A 57 -3.52 34.89 -12.56
N SER A 58 -3.07 33.63 -12.49
CA SER A 58 -2.43 33.12 -11.26
C SER A 58 -0.96 33.54 -11.18
N SER A 59 -0.51 33.90 -9.97
CA SER A 59 0.90 34.25 -9.71
C SER A 59 1.83 33.09 -10.08
N ARG A 60 3.01 33.40 -10.64
CA ARG A 60 4.05 32.43 -11.02
C ARG A 60 4.38 31.45 -9.88
N ALA A 61 4.37 31.92 -8.64
CA ALA A 61 4.63 31.10 -7.45
C ALA A 61 3.61 29.95 -7.26
N ILE A 62 2.33 30.20 -7.57
CA ILE A 62 1.25 29.21 -7.44
C ILE A 62 1.42 28.11 -8.51
N MET A 63 1.92 28.48 -9.69
CA MET A 63 2.21 27.53 -10.77
C MET A 63 3.40 26.63 -10.46
N GLU A 64 4.43 27.19 -9.83
CA GLU A 64 5.63 26.48 -9.38
C GLU A 64 5.28 25.50 -8.27
N GLU A 65 4.51 25.93 -7.28
CA GLU A 65 4.02 25.08 -6.20
C GLU A 65 3.17 23.89 -6.72
N ALA A 66 2.30 24.13 -7.70
CA ALA A 66 1.52 23.06 -8.33
C ALA A 66 2.40 22.06 -9.11
N ARG A 67 3.48 22.54 -9.75
CA ARG A 67 4.43 21.70 -10.48
C ARG A 67 5.26 20.86 -9.52
N ASP A 68 5.78 21.46 -8.46
CA ASP A 68 6.58 20.80 -7.44
C ASP A 68 5.75 19.75 -6.70
N LEU A 69 4.51 20.09 -6.34
CA LEU A 69 3.57 19.15 -5.74
C LEU A 69 3.26 18.01 -6.71
N ARG A 70 3.03 18.28 -8.01
CA ARG A 70 2.81 17.23 -9.01
C ARG A 70 4.04 16.32 -9.17
N ALA A 71 5.25 16.87 -9.19
CA ALA A 71 6.48 16.10 -9.28
C ALA A 71 6.68 15.23 -8.04
N CYS A 72 6.44 15.79 -6.85
CA CYS A 72 6.46 15.06 -5.58
C CYS A 72 5.42 13.94 -5.57
N ILE A 73 4.18 14.20 -5.98
CA ILE A 73 3.14 13.18 -6.07
C ILE A 73 3.50 12.11 -7.11
N GLY A 74 4.07 12.48 -8.25
CA GLY A 74 4.52 11.55 -9.28
C GLY A 74 5.61 10.60 -8.76
N GLN A 75 6.62 11.13 -8.07
CA GLN A 75 7.68 10.34 -7.44
C GLN A 75 7.14 9.41 -6.34
N VAL A 76 6.18 9.89 -5.53
CA VAL A 76 5.53 9.09 -4.49
C VAL A 76 4.65 7.99 -5.10
N ARG A 77 3.94 8.28 -6.20
CA ARG A 77 3.07 7.34 -6.91
C ARG A 77 3.86 6.23 -7.60
N ASP A 78 4.97 6.56 -8.26
CA ASP A 78 5.78 5.59 -9.02
C ASP A 78 6.66 4.71 -8.11
N SER A 79 6.65 4.98 -6.80
CA SER A 79 7.29 4.13 -5.81
C SER A 79 6.27 3.13 -5.27
N GLY A 80 6.47 1.81 -5.44
CA GLY A 80 5.71 0.73 -4.75
C GLY A 80 5.62 0.86 -3.20
N ALA A 81 6.27 1.89 -2.64
CA ALA A 81 6.01 2.47 -1.32
C ALA A 81 4.57 2.96 -1.11
N THR A 82 3.84 3.43 -2.14
CA THR A 82 2.47 3.96 -1.97
C THR A 82 1.49 2.87 -1.55
N GLU A 83 1.45 1.75 -2.26
CA GLU A 83 0.55 0.65 -1.94
C GLU A 83 0.94 -0.02 -0.61
N HIS A 84 2.25 -0.12 -0.32
CA HIS A 84 2.73 -0.53 1.00
C HIS A 84 2.24 0.40 2.13
N ILE A 85 2.35 1.72 1.97
CA ILE A 85 1.91 2.71 2.97
C ILE A 85 0.39 2.65 3.13
N ARG A 86 -0.38 2.57 2.04
CA ARG A 86 -1.84 2.43 2.08
C ARG A 86 -2.27 1.17 2.84
N GLY A 87 -1.61 0.04 2.56
CA GLY A 87 -1.82 -1.18 3.31
C GLY A 87 -1.52 -1.01 4.81
N ASN A 88 -0.45 -0.30 5.17
CA ASN A 88 -0.11 -0.05 6.59
C ASN A 88 -1.14 0.83 7.30
N VAL A 89 -1.70 1.84 6.61
CA VAL A 89 -2.77 2.68 7.16
C VAL A 89 -4.01 1.84 7.44
N GLN A 90 -4.43 1.02 6.49
CA GLN A 90 -5.60 0.15 6.65
C GLN A 90 -5.38 -0.97 7.67
N TYR A 91 -4.15 -1.50 7.75
CA TYR A 91 -3.78 -2.47 8.76
C TYR A 91 -3.95 -1.90 10.18
N LYS A 92 -3.51 -0.64 10.39
CA LYS A 92 -3.72 0.07 11.66
C LYS A 92 -5.19 0.38 11.95
N ALA A 93 -6.00 0.52 10.91
CA ALA A 93 -7.46 0.68 11.02
C ALA A 93 -8.20 -0.66 11.17
N GLU A 94 -7.49 -1.79 11.30
CA GLU A 94 -8.03 -3.14 11.41
C GLU A 94 -8.85 -3.60 10.18
N GLU A 95 -8.75 -2.89 9.05
CA GLU A 95 -9.37 -3.26 7.77
C GLU A 95 -8.49 -4.25 7.00
N PHE A 96 -8.31 -5.46 7.53
CA PHE A 96 -7.33 -6.44 7.04
C PHE A 96 -7.57 -6.90 5.59
N GLU A 97 -8.82 -6.97 5.15
CA GLU A 97 -9.15 -7.35 3.76
C GLU A 97 -8.68 -6.31 2.76
N ARG A 98 -8.90 -5.02 3.08
CA ARG A 98 -8.44 -3.91 2.25
C ARG A 98 -6.92 -3.83 2.30
N ALA A 99 -6.32 -3.94 3.48
CA ALA A 99 -4.87 -3.92 3.65
C ALA A 99 -4.19 -5.00 2.78
N THR A 100 -4.76 -6.21 2.75
CA THR A 100 -4.30 -7.32 1.91
C THR A 100 -4.28 -6.94 0.43
N LYS A 101 -5.35 -6.31 -0.09
CA LYS A 101 -5.42 -5.90 -1.50
C LYS A 101 -4.32 -4.92 -1.87
N HIS A 102 -4.05 -3.94 -1.02
CA HIS A 102 -2.97 -2.98 -1.27
C HIS A 102 -1.59 -3.65 -1.20
N TYR A 103 -1.35 -4.53 -0.23
CA TYR A 103 -0.07 -5.26 -0.19
C TYR A 103 0.13 -6.20 -1.38
N LEU A 104 -0.92 -6.86 -1.88
CA LEU A 104 -0.83 -7.70 -3.07
C LEU A 104 -0.47 -6.88 -4.32
N ARG A 105 -1.10 -5.72 -4.52
CA ARG A 105 -0.73 -4.79 -5.59
C ARG A 105 0.73 -4.34 -5.49
N ALA A 106 1.19 -4.01 -4.29
CA ALA A 106 2.58 -3.66 -4.05
C ALA A 106 3.56 -4.80 -4.39
N VAL A 107 3.14 -6.06 -4.22
CA VAL A 107 3.92 -7.25 -4.62
C VAL A 107 3.91 -7.45 -6.13
N GLU A 108 2.77 -7.23 -6.78
CA GLU A 108 2.62 -7.33 -8.25
C GLU A 108 3.41 -6.24 -9.00
N GLU A 109 3.54 -5.05 -8.42
CA GLU A 109 4.32 -3.94 -8.97
C GLU A 109 5.83 -4.19 -8.89
N LEU A 110 6.28 -5.01 -7.95
CA LEU A 110 7.69 -5.39 -7.88
C LEU A 110 7.97 -6.39 -9.00
N PRO A 111 9.06 -6.20 -9.76
CA PRO A 111 9.39 -7.11 -10.84
C PRO A 111 9.45 -8.54 -10.30
N SER A 112 8.73 -9.45 -10.94
CA SER A 112 8.73 -10.89 -10.63
C SER A 112 10.07 -11.58 -10.88
N MET A 113 11.11 -10.78 -11.10
CA MET A 113 12.49 -11.20 -11.30
C MET A 113 12.86 -12.22 -10.23
N GLU A 114 13.32 -13.37 -10.70
CA GLU A 114 13.78 -14.46 -9.86
C GLU A 114 14.68 -13.92 -8.73
N ASP A 115 14.56 -14.49 -7.53
CA ASP A 115 15.22 -14.11 -6.27
C ASP A 115 16.74 -13.78 -6.40
N ARG A 116 17.37 -14.28 -7.48
CA ARG A 116 18.79 -14.11 -7.80
C ARG A 116 19.15 -12.80 -8.50
N SER A 117 18.21 -12.10 -9.16
CA SER A 117 18.49 -10.82 -9.83
C SER A 117 17.92 -9.60 -9.09
N LEU A 118 17.19 -9.82 -7.99
CA LEU A 118 16.67 -8.73 -7.15
C LEU A 118 17.80 -8.04 -6.40
N GLY A 119 17.81 -6.71 -6.46
CA GLY A 119 18.68 -5.89 -5.60
C GLY A 119 18.33 -6.09 -4.12
N GLU A 120 19.29 -5.83 -3.23
CA GLU A 120 19.10 -5.97 -1.77
C GLU A 120 17.89 -5.17 -1.26
N GLN A 121 17.70 -3.95 -1.77
CA GLN A 121 16.57 -3.09 -1.39
C GLN A 121 15.22 -3.61 -1.87
N GLU A 122 15.17 -4.24 -3.04
CA GLU A 122 13.95 -4.85 -3.57
C GLU A 122 13.58 -6.10 -2.78
N ARG A 123 14.58 -6.93 -2.44
CA ARG A 123 14.39 -8.09 -1.56
C ARG A 123 13.89 -7.68 -0.18
N GLU A 124 14.45 -6.63 0.41
CA GLU A 124 14.00 -6.14 1.71
C GLU A 124 12.55 -5.63 1.64
N ARG A 125 12.20 -4.86 0.61
CA ARG A 125 10.83 -4.37 0.39
C ARG A 125 9.85 -5.52 0.20
N LEU A 126 10.17 -6.48 -0.67
CA LEU A 126 9.33 -7.65 -0.92
C LEU A 126 9.18 -8.51 0.35
N GLY A 127 10.26 -8.66 1.11
CA GLY A 127 10.26 -9.34 2.40
C GLY A 127 9.34 -8.65 3.41
N ALA A 128 9.36 -7.31 3.48
CA ALA A 128 8.46 -6.55 4.34
C ALA A 128 6.98 -6.71 3.93
N LEU A 129 6.68 -6.65 2.64
CA LEU A 129 5.31 -6.85 2.12
C LEU A 129 4.77 -8.23 2.44
N HIS A 130 5.56 -9.29 2.24
CA HIS A 130 5.17 -10.64 2.62
C HIS A 130 5.00 -10.81 4.14
N SER A 131 5.81 -10.11 4.93
CA SER A 131 5.64 -10.05 6.39
C SER A 131 4.28 -9.46 6.79
N ASN A 132 3.84 -8.41 6.09
CA ASN A 132 2.57 -7.73 6.35
C ASN A 132 1.37 -8.53 5.82
N LEU A 133 1.48 -9.13 4.63
CA LEU A 133 0.48 -10.07 4.09
C LEU A 133 0.25 -11.24 5.04
N SER A 134 1.33 -11.83 5.57
CA SER A 134 1.24 -12.89 6.57
C SER A 134 0.44 -12.43 7.80
N ALA A 135 0.70 -11.21 8.28
CA ALA A 135 -0.02 -10.65 9.42
C ALA A 135 -1.52 -10.44 9.12
N CYS A 136 -1.86 -9.92 7.93
CA CYS A 136 -3.26 -9.73 7.51
C CYS A 136 -4.00 -11.06 7.44
N TYR A 137 -3.45 -12.04 6.72
CA TYR A 137 -4.07 -13.34 6.57
C TYR A 137 -4.24 -14.07 7.90
N PHE A 138 -3.27 -13.94 8.81
CA PHE A 138 -3.40 -14.49 10.15
C PHE A 138 -4.59 -13.89 10.92
N LYS A 139 -4.75 -12.56 10.85
CA LYS A 139 -5.90 -11.85 11.46
C LYS A 139 -7.22 -12.22 10.80
N LEU A 140 -7.26 -12.31 9.47
CA LEU A 140 -8.45 -12.73 8.72
C LEU A 140 -8.89 -14.16 9.07
N GLY A 141 -7.93 -15.05 9.30
CA GLY A 141 -8.23 -16.42 9.72
C GLY A 141 -8.92 -16.51 11.08
N HIS A 142 -8.67 -15.54 11.98
CA HIS A 142 -9.41 -15.43 13.23
C HIS A 142 -10.78 -14.75 13.07
N ALA A 143 -10.98 -13.94 12.03
CA ALA A 143 -12.24 -13.24 11.79
C ALA A 143 -13.30 -14.11 11.10
N GLU A 144 -12.90 -14.99 10.17
CA GLU A 144 -13.82 -15.85 9.43
C GLU A 144 -13.56 -17.35 9.67
N VAL A 145 -14.39 -17.98 10.53
CA VAL A 145 -14.26 -19.41 10.90
C VAL A 145 -14.29 -20.35 9.69
N SER A 146 -15.11 -20.04 8.68
CA SER A 146 -15.28 -20.87 7.48
C SER A 146 -14.05 -20.89 6.57
N LYS A 147 -13.21 -19.85 6.61
CA LYS A 147 -11.99 -19.71 5.79
C LYS A 147 -10.70 -19.72 6.62
N SER A 148 -10.79 -19.93 7.93
CA SER A 148 -9.65 -19.86 8.85
C SER A 148 -8.44 -20.65 8.37
N LYS A 149 -8.66 -21.91 7.98
CA LYS A 149 -7.59 -22.81 7.55
C LYS A 149 -6.89 -22.31 6.28
N GLU A 150 -7.65 -21.83 5.30
CA GLU A 150 -7.11 -21.27 4.06
C GLU A 150 -6.29 -20.00 4.35
N MET A 151 -6.84 -19.10 5.17
CA MET A 151 -6.19 -17.86 5.54
C MET A 151 -4.90 -18.11 6.34
N TRP A 152 -4.91 -19.03 7.28
CA TRP A 152 -3.69 -19.40 8.01
C TRP A 152 -2.65 -20.08 7.11
N PHE A 153 -3.08 -20.86 6.11
CA PHE A 153 -2.17 -21.42 5.11
C PHE A 153 -1.51 -20.33 4.26
N LEU A 154 -2.27 -19.33 3.81
CA LEU A 154 -1.74 -18.15 3.13
C LEU A 154 -0.79 -17.35 4.04
N ALA A 155 -1.14 -17.21 5.32
CA ALA A 155 -0.29 -16.56 6.31
C ALA A 155 1.07 -17.26 6.45
N LEU A 156 1.07 -18.60 6.49
CA LEU A 156 2.27 -19.42 6.54
C LEU A 156 3.11 -19.27 5.26
N LYS A 157 2.48 -19.38 4.07
CA LYS A 157 3.16 -19.22 2.78
C LYS A 157 3.90 -17.88 2.68
N HIS A 158 3.25 -16.80 3.09
CA HIS A 158 3.87 -15.47 3.09
C HIS A 158 4.94 -15.30 4.17
N ALA A 159 4.79 -15.93 5.34
CA ALA A 159 5.82 -15.91 6.37
C ALA A 159 7.11 -16.61 5.90
N LEU A 160 6.98 -17.78 5.26
CA LEU A 160 8.10 -18.53 4.68
C LEU A 160 8.82 -17.72 3.59
N LYS A 161 8.05 -17.08 2.71
CA LYS A 161 8.62 -16.20 1.67
C LYS A 161 9.35 -14.99 2.28
N CYS A 162 8.80 -14.40 3.35
CA CYS A 162 9.44 -13.32 4.10
C CYS A 162 10.79 -13.75 4.70
N VAL A 163 10.84 -14.92 5.36
CA VAL A 163 12.07 -15.48 5.95
C VAL A 163 13.13 -15.73 4.88
N LYS A 164 12.73 -16.23 3.70
CA LYS A 164 13.65 -16.46 2.59
C LYS A 164 14.24 -15.16 2.03
N LEU A 165 13.41 -14.13 1.85
CA LEU A 165 13.83 -12.84 1.29
C LEU A 165 14.61 -11.96 2.29
N ARG A 166 14.26 -12.07 3.57
CA ARG A 166 14.79 -11.21 4.64
C ARG A 166 15.08 -12.04 5.91
N PRO A 167 16.15 -12.87 5.89
CA PRO A 167 16.48 -13.76 7.02
C PRO A 167 16.85 -13.00 8.30
N GLY A 168 17.22 -11.72 8.23
CA GLY A 168 17.46 -10.88 9.42
C GLY A 168 16.20 -10.39 10.13
N TRP A 169 15.00 -10.62 9.59
CA TRP A 169 13.76 -10.05 10.13
C TRP A 169 13.05 -11.02 11.07
N SER A 170 13.28 -10.84 12.37
CA SER A 170 12.72 -11.68 13.44
C SER A 170 11.19 -11.85 13.36
N LYS A 171 10.45 -10.78 13.01
CA LYS A 171 8.99 -10.85 12.89
C LYS A 171 8.50 -11.77 11.75
N GLY A 172 9.36 -12.15 10.80
CA GLY A 172 9.03 -13.16 9.78
C GLY A 172 8.92 -14.55 10.41
N TYR A 173 9.89 -14.91 11.25
CA TYR A 173 9.91 -16.18 11.98
C TYR A 173 8.77 -16.28 12.99
N THR A 174 8.52 -15.23 13.78
CA THR A 174 7.41 -15.24 14.74
C THR A 174 6.07 -15.51 14.06
N ARG A 175 5.81 -14.88 12.92
CA ARG A 175 4.56 -15.08 12.17
C ARG A 175 4.45 -16.46 11.53
N ARG A 176 5.58 -17.03 11.07
CA ARG A 176 5.64 -18.42 10.59
C ARG A 176 5.24 -19.36 11.72
N ASP A 177 5.84 -19.22 12.88
CA ASP A 177 5.64 -20.11 14.02
C ASP A 177 4.21 -19.96 14.57
N ASP A 178 3.65 -18.75 14.59
CA ASP A 178 2.24 -18.51 14.94
C ASP A 178 1.28 -19.18 13.96
N ALA A 179 1.53 -19.07 12.65
CA ALA A 179 0.71 -19.72 11.62
C ALA A 179 0.79 -21.26 11.71
N ILE A 180 1.98 -21.81 11.98
CA ILE A 180 2.17 -23.25 12.23
C ILE A 180 1.39 -23.70 13.46
N ARG A 181 1.41 -22.91 14.55
CA ARG A 181 0.69 -23.23 15.79
C ARG A 181 -0.81 -23.37 15.59
N VAL A 182 -1.43 -22.44 14.86
CA VAL A 182 -2.88 -22.46 14.62
C VAL A 182 -3.31 -23.52 13.59
N LEU A 183 -2.43 -23.89 12.67
CA LEU A 183 -2.70 -24.94 11.69
C LEU A 183 -2.56 -26.37 12.23
N ASP A 184 -2.03 -26.51 13.45
CA ASP A 184 -1.68 -27.79 14.09
C ASP A 184 -0.65 -28.58 13.26
N VAL A 185 0.60 -28.54 13.72
CA VAL A 185 1.81 -29.07 13.06
C VAL A 185 1.68 -30.53 12.62
N SER A 186 0.78 -31.30 13.26
CA SER A 186 0.50 -32.69 12.91
C SER A 186 -0.13 -32.87 11.52
N LYS A 187 -0.67 -31.81 10.90
CA LYS A 187 -1.41 -31.87 9.63
C LYS A 187 -0.82 -31.03 8.50
N VAL A 188 0.27 -30.31 8.74
CA VAL A 188 0.88 -29.42 7.74
C VAL A 188 2.33 -29.81 7.51
N ASP A 189 2.59 -30.37 6.32
CA ASP A 189 3.93 -30.65 5.84
C ASP A 189 4.61 -29.35 5.40
N VAL A 190 5.30 -28.71 6.34
CA VAL A 190 6.05 -27.46 6.09
C VAL A 190 7.13 -27.69 5.04
N SER A 191 7.81 -28.84 5.05
CA SER A 191 8.83 -29.20 4.06
C SER A 191 8.26 -29.25 2.64
N ALA A 192 7.06 -29.80 2.44
CA ALA A 192 6.42 -29.82 1.12
C ALA A 192 6.06 -28.40 0.63
N ILE A 193 5.66 -27.50 1.51
CA ILE A 193 5.38 -26.09 1.18
C ILE A 193 6.67 -25.36 0.82
N GLU A 194 7.74 -25.55 1.60
CA GLU A 194 9.06 -24.97 1.34
C GLU A 194 9.63 -25.49 0.02
N GLU A 195 9.52 -26.80 -0.26
CA GLU A 195 9.90 -27.39 -1.53
C GLU A 195 9.09 -26.86 -2.70
N SER A 196 7.76 -26.76 -2.56
CA SER A 196 6.89 -26.17 -3.58
C SER A 196 7.29 -24.73 -3.87
N LEU A 197 7.56 -23.95 -2.82
CA LEU A 197 8.05 -22.59 -2.96
C LEU A 197 9.41 -22.58 -3.67
N HIS A 198 10.30 -23.52 -3.39
CA HIS A 198 11.58 -23.64 -4.11
C HIS A 198 11.43 -24.05 -5.58
N LYS A 199 10.45 -24.91 -5.93
CA LYS A 199 10.19 -25.39 -7.30
C LYS A 199 9.51 -24.34 -8.18
N THR A 200 8.58 -23.55 -7.65
CA THR A 200 7.96 -22.42 -8.38
C THR A 200 8.94 -21.28 -8.65
N LEU A 201 10.16 -21.35 -8.08
CA LEU A 201 11.19 -20.32 -8.15
C LEU A 201 12.47 -20.80 -8.85
N ARG A 202 12.42 -21.91 -9.60
CA ARG A 202 13.51 -22.45 -10.41
C ARG A 202 13.22 -22.34 -11.89
#